data_AF-A0A838EP54-F1
#
_entry.id   AF-A0A838EP54-F1
#
_cell.length_a   1.000
_cell.length_b   1.000
_cell.length_c   1.000
_cell.angle_alpha   90.00
_cell.angle_beta   90.00
_cell.angle_gamma   90.00
#
_symmetry.space_group_name_H-M   'P 1'
#
loop_
_entity.id
_entity.type
_entity.pdbx_description
1 polymer ?
#
loop_
_entity_poly.entity_id
_entity_poly.type
_entity_poly.pdbx_seq_one_letter_code
_entity_poly.pdbx_strand_id
1 'polypeptide(L)'
;MSKEDYERICSELDDTRQRDHPRAYDTLSLAEKNALSYWIEHAVQASTKVDEGYSSYGLKHEYERETKLYVSNAQFKGAMLVAGYLPTKKSEQSWHFLIQPAHADNHSSRHNQKVHEPIYYSVPQGELDPQFDAIIQTAFALRKANGVIL
;
A
#
# COMPACT_ATOMS: atom_id res chain seq x y z
N MET A 1 5.46 -3.59 13.11
CA MET A 1 4.55 -3.80 14.27
C MET A 1 4.74 -5.21 14.83
N SER A 2 4.43 -5.47 16.10
CA SER A 2 4.43 -6.85 16.64
C SER A 2 3.28 -7.67 16.05
N LYS A 3 3.39 -8.99 16.02
CA LYS A 3 2.29 -9.85 15.56
C LYS A 3 1.10 -9.73 16.52
N GLU A 4 1.36 -9.64 17.81
CA GLU A 4 0.35 -9.49 18.85
C GLU A 4 -0.47 -8.20 18.67
N ASP A 5 0.17 -7.09 18.33
CA ASP A 5 -0.52 -5.83 18.06
C ASP A 5 -1.37 -5.89 16.78
N TYR A 6 -0.86 -6.56 15.74
CA TYR A 6 -1.62 -6.80 14.52
C TYR A 6 -2.88 -7.61 14.79
N GLU A 7 -2.74 -8.74 15.47
CA GLU A 7 -3.89 -9.58 15.82
C GLU A 7 -4.89 -8.84 16.70
N ARG A 8 -4.42 -8.08 17.69
CA ARG A 8 -5.30 -7.26 18.54
C ARG A 8 -6.11 -6.27 17.73
N ILE A 9 -5.48 -5.52 16.81
CA ILE A 9 -6.20 -4.56 15.95
C ILE A 9 -7.19 -5.27 15.03
N CYS A 10 -6.81 -6.42 14.46
CA CYS A 10 -7.72 -7.24 13.67
C CYS A 10 -8.93 -7.71 14.51
N SER A 11 -8.72 -8.18 15.73
CA SER A 11 -9.79 -8.60 16.63
C SER A 11 -10.71 -7.45 17.05
N GLU A 12 -10.18 -6.25 17.26
CA GLU A 12 -11.00 -5.04 17.50
C GLU A 12 -11.93 -4.73 16.31
N LEU A 13 -11.60 -5.21 15.10
CA LEU A 13 -12.35 -4.97 13.88
C LEU A 13 -13.28 -6.12 13.48
N ASP A 14 -13.11 -7.32 14.05
CA ASP A 14 -13.91 -8.52 13.73
C ASP A 14 -15.42 -8.28 13.98
N ASP A 15 -15.78 -7.49 15.00
CA ASP A 15 -17.17 -7.14 15.34
C ASP A 15 -17.74 -5.95 14.52
N THR A 16 -16.94 -5.38 13.63
CA THR A 16 -17.38 -4.25 12.78
C THR A 16 -18.01 -4.76 11.49
N ARG A 17 -19.00 -4.04 10.95
CA ARG A 17 -19.58 -4.34 9.63
C ARG A 17 -18.67 -3.92 8.45
N GLN A 18 -17.36 -3.78 8.68
CA GLN A 18 -16.43 -3.37 7.63
C GLN A 18 -16.20 -4.50 6.64
N ARG A 19 -16.29 -4.17 5.34
CA ARG A 19 -16.06 -5.14 4.27
C ARG A 19 -14.56 -5.36 3.99
N ASP A 20 -13.73 -4.36 4.30
CA ASP A 20 -12.30 -4.38 4.00
C ASP A 20 -11.47 -4.72 5.25
N HIS A 21 -11.64 -5.94 5.76
CA HIS A 21 -10.97 -6.38 6.98
C HIS A 21 -9.46 -6.61 6.76
N PRO A 22 -8.56 -6.05 7.59
CA PRO A 22 -7.11 -6.09 7.36
C PRO A 22 -6.50 -7.50 7.36
N ARG A 23 -7.17 -8.48 7.97
CA ARG A 23 -6.78 -9.91 7.92
C ARG A 23 -6.77 -10.49 6.49
N ALA A 24 -7.40 -9.81 5.52
CA ALA A 24 -7.26 -10.17 4.11
C ALA A 24 -5.80 -10.12 3.62
N TYR A 25 -4.92 -9.36 4.28
CA TYR A 25 -3.48 -9.40 4.01
C TYR A 25 -2.87 -10.80 4.15
N ASP A 26 -3.40 -11.63 5.06
CA ASP A 26 -2.85 -12.96 5.32
C ASP A 26 -3.01 -13.92 4.15
N THR A 27 -3.95 -13.65 3.26
CA THR A 27 -4.21 -14.45 2.05
C THR A 27 -3.21 -14.20 0.92
N LEU A 28 -2.41 -13.13 1.00
CA LEU A 28 -1.35 -12.86 0.04
C LEU A 28 -0.25 -13.91 0.12
N SER A 29 0.29 -14.29 -1.03
CA SER A 29 1.52 -15.09 -1.10
C SER A 29 2.71 -14.31 -0.52
N LEU A 30 3.76 -15.03 -0.13
CA LEU A 30 4.98 -14.38 0.39
C LEU A 30 5.57 -13.36 -0.59
N ALA A 31 5.56 -13.65 -1.90
CA ALA A 31 6.08 -12.72 -2.90
C ALA A 31 5.24 -11.44 -3.01
N GLU A 32 3.91 -11.54 -2.91
CA GLU A 32 3.03 -10.37 -2.91
C GLU A 32 3.18 -9.55 -1.62
N LYS A 33 3.32 -10.22 -0.46
CA LYS A 33 3.65 -9.55 0.80
C LYS A 33 4.96 -8.79 0.69
N ASN A 34 6.00 -9.41 0.12
CA ASN A 34 7.30 -8.77 -0.10
C ASN A 34 7.21 -7.57 -1.05
N ALA A 35 6.48 -7.69 -2.17
CA ALA A 35 6.30 -6.58 -3.11
C ALA A 35 5.61 -5.39 -2.43
N LEU A 36 4.53 -5.66 -1.69
CA LEU A 36 3.75 -4.62 -1.02
C LEU A 36 4.53 -3.98 0.14
N SER A 37 5.24 -4.77 0.94
CA SER A 37 6.12 -4.26 1.99
C SER A 37 7.25 -3.42 1.42
N TYR A 38 7.93 -3.89 0.36
CA TYR A 38 8.99 -3.14 -0.30
C TYR A 38 8.48 -1.78 -0.79
N TRP A 39 7.33 -1.76 -1.46
CA TRP A 39 6.74 -0.52 -1.94
C TRP A 39 6.41 0.44 -0.80
N ILE A 40 5.77 -0.03 0.27
CA ILE A 40 5.43 0.82 1.42
C ILE A 40 6.70 1.40 2.07
N GLU A 41 7.74 0.60 2.24
CA GLU A 41 9.01 1.03 2.83
C GLU A 41 9.72 2.14 2.02
N HIS A 42 9.58 2.12 0.70
CA HIS A 42 10.28 3.04 -0.20
C HIS A 42 9.43 4.21 -0.69
N ALA A 43 8.10 4.06 -0.71
CA ALA A 43 7.17 5.09 -1.18
C ALA A 43 6.58 5.93 -0.05
N VAL A 44 6.49 5.41 1.18
CA VAL A 44 5.78 6.02 2.30
C VAL A 44 6.74 6.36 3.44
N GLN A 45 6.70 7.60 3.90
CA GLN A 45 7.39 8.05 5.11
C GLN A 45 6.40 8.49 6.18
N ALA A 46 6.78 8.33 7.44
CA ALA A 46 6.03 8.88 8.56
C ALA A 46 5.97 10.42 8.51
N SER A 47 4.85 10.97 8.97
CA SER A 47 4.60 12.41 9.05
C SER A 47 3.97 12.78 10.38
N THR A 48 3.99 14.06 10.73
CA THR A 48 3.21 14.59 11.87
C THR A 48 1.81 15.07 11.46
N LYS A 49 1.51 15.05 10.15
CA LYS A 49 0.23 15.48 9.58
C LYS A 49 -0.46 14.32 8.88
N VAL A 50 -1.78 14.35 8.89
CA VAL A 50 -2.60 13.38 8.14
C VAL A 50 -2.53 13.74 6.67
N ASP A 51 -2.32 12.75 5.80
CA ASP A 51 -2.53 12.92 4.36
C ASP A 51 -4.02 12.71 4.05
N GLU A 52 -4.76 13.82 4.00
CA GLU A 52 -6.19 13.84 3.66
C GLU A 52 -6.45 13.61 2.14
N GLY A 53 -5.40 13.69 1.30
CA GLY A 53 -5.49 13.44 -0.14
C GLY A 53 -5.40 11.95 -0.49
N TYR A 54 -4.67 11.17 0.32
CA TYR A 54 -4.39 9.76 0.05
C TYR A 54 -4.80 8.84 1.21
N SER A 55 -6.05 8.36 1.13
CA SER A 55 -6.50 7.24 1.96
C SER A 55 -5.86 5.91 1.50
N SER A 56 -6.05 4.84 2.27
CA SER A 56 -5.66 3.46 1.93
C SER A 56 -6.13 3.05 0.53
N TYR A 57 -7.32 3.53 0.13
CA TYR A 57 -7.86 3.28 -1.20
C TYR A 57 -7.06 4.00 -2.28
N GLY A 58 -6.66 5.25 -2.04
CA GLY A 58 -5.79 6.01 -2.95
C GLY A 58 -4.40 5.37 -3.07
N LEU A 59 -3.77 5.07 -1.93
CA LEU A 59 -2.44 4.46 -1.88
C LEU A 59 -2.38 3.10 -2.57
N LYS A 60 -3.40 2.25 -2.40
CA LYS A 60 -3.42 0.95 -3.10
C LYS A 60 -3.48 1.10 -4.62
N HIS A 61 -4.10 2.17 -5.13
CA HIS A 61 -4.11 2.48 -6.57
C HIS A 61 -2.75 3.01 -7.05
N GLU A 62 -2.02 3.73 -6.21
CA GLU A 62 -0.63 4.14 -6.53
C GLU A 62 0.29 2.92 -6.64
N TYR A 63 0.21 2.00 -5.66
CA TYR A 63 0.90 0.71 -5.71
C TYR A 63 0.55 -0.10 -6.97
N GLU A 64 -0.73 -0.24 -7.29
CA GLU A 64 -1.19 -0.94 -8.49
C GLU A 64 -0.72 -0.28 -9.79
N ARG A 65 -0.67 1.06 -9.82
CA ARG A 65 -0.22 1.81 -10.99
C ARG A 65 1.24 1.53 -11.29
N GLU A 66 2.09 1.49 -10.27
CA GLU A 66 3.52 1.24 -10.39
C GLU A 66 3.83 -0.23 -10.67
N THR A 67 3.26 -1.15 -9.89
CA THR A 67 3.63 -2.57 -9.92
C THR A 67 2.82 -3.42 -10.89
N LYS A 68 1.64 -2.95 -11.31
CA LYS A 68 0.60 -3.72 -12.00
C LYS A 68 0.08 -4.93 -11.21
N LEU A 69 0.38 -5.04 -9.93
CA LEU A 69 -0.14 -6.07 -9.03
C LEU A 69 -1.39 -5.56 -8.32
N TYR A 70 -2.56 -6.13 -8.65
CA TYR A 70 -3.80 -5.85 -7.92
C TYR A 70 -3.72 -6.25 -6.44
N VAL A 71 -4.18 -5.40 -5.53
CA VAL A 71 -4.44 -5.75 -4.12
C VAL A 71 -5.77 -5.14 -3.68
N SER A 72 -6.54 -5.85 -2.85
CA SER A 72 -7.76 -5.25 -2.29
C SER A 72 -7.40 -4.14 -1.29
N ASN A 73 -8.33 -3.21 -1.05
CA ASN A 73 -8.16 -2.20 0.00
C ASN A 73 -7.97 -2.87 1.38
N ALA A 74 -8.61 -4.01 1.61
CA ALA A 74 -8.45 -4.84 2.80
C ALA A 74 -7.00 -5.35 2.96
N GLN A 75 -6.41 -5.90 1.90
CA GLN A 75 -5.02 -6.37 1.88
C GLN A 75 -4.04 -5.21 2.12
N PHE A 76 -4.28 -4.07 1.47
CA PHE A 76 -3.44 -2.89 1.63
C PHE A 76 -3.47 -2.34 3.06
N LYS A 77 -4.66 -2.27 3.68
CA LYS A 77 -4.80 -1.88 5.09
C LYS A 77 -3.99 -2.78 6.02
N GLY A 78 -4.05 -4.11 5.82
CA GLY A 78 -3.27 -5.05 6.61
C GLY A 78 -1.75 -4.85 6.42
N ALA A 79 -1.31 -4.55 5.20
CA ALA A 79 0.10 -4.25 4.94
C ALA A 79 0.58 -2.97 5.63
N MET A 80 -0.22 -1.89 5.60
CA MET A 80 0.08 -0.64 6.32
C MET A 80 0.25 -0.89 7.83
N LEU A 81 -0.64 -1.71 8.41
CA LEU A 81 -0.56 -2.13 9.81
C LEU A 81 0.76 -2.88 10.08
N VAL A 82 1.09 -3.89 9.28
CA VAL A 82 2.36 -4.65 9.43
C VAL A 82 3.58 -3.73 9.36
N ALA A 83 3.56 -2.76 8.43
CA ALA A 83 4.60 -1.72 8.29
C ALA A 83 4.65 -0.72 9.46
N GLY A 84 3.69 -0.75 10.38
CA GLY A 84 3.65 0.08 11.58
C GLY A 84 2.83 1.37 11.44
N TYR A 85 2.13 1.55 10.33
CA TYR A 85 1.26 2.71 10.11
C TYR A 85 -0.16 2.44 10.63
N LEU A 86 -0.54 3.18 11.67
CA LEU A 86 -1.87 3.08 12.27
C LEU A 86 -2.85 4.04 11.59
N PRO A 87 -4.10 3.60 11.32
CA PRO A 87 -5.13 4.48 10.79
C PRO A 87 -5.53 5.52 11.83
N THR A 88 -5.79 6.75 11.41
CA THR A 88 -6.30 7.81 12.27
C THR A 88 -7.70 7.49 12.80
N LYS A 89 -8.53 6.83 11.98
CA LYS A 89 -9.89 6.40 12.32
C LYS A 89 -10.16 5.00 11.78
N LYS A 90 -10.09 3.99 12.66
CA LYS A 90 -10.30 2.58 12.33
C LYS A 90 -11.69 2.29 11.75
N SER A 91 -12.72 3.04 12.13
CA SER A 91 -14.11 2.85 11.70
C SER A 91 -14.38 3.21 10.23
N GLU A 92 -13.44 3.89 9.57
CA GLU A 92 -13.60 4.32 8.18
C GLU A 92 -13.35 3.17 7.19
N GLN A 93 -14.08 3.18 6.06
CA GLN A 93 -13.87 2.19 5.00
C GLN A 93 -12.52 2.40 4.29
N SER A 94 -12.10 3.64 4.09
CA SER A 94 -10.79 4.00 3.55
C SER A 94 -10.02 4.72 4.64
N TRP A 95 -8.87 4.18 5.05
CA TRP A 95 -8.13 4.69 6.21
C TRP A 95 -7.20 5.83 5.82
N HIS A 96 -7.09 6.85 6.65
CA HIS A 96 -6.08 7.89 6.53
C HIS A 96 -4.96 7.65 7.55
N PHE A 97 -3.76 8.14 7.25
CA PHE A 97 -2.56 7.89 8.04
C PHE A 97 -1.74 9.17 8.21
N LEU A 98 -0.89 9.18 9.24
CA LEU A 98 0.12 10.20 9.48
C LEU A 98 1.36 9.93 8.61
N ILE A 99 1.24 10.17 7.31
CA ILE A 99 2.26 9.83 6.30
C ILE A 99 2.49 10.97 5.31
N GLN A 100 3.55 10.84 4.53
CA GLN A 100 3.86 11.65 3.35
C GLN A 100 4.62 10.81 2.33
N PRO A 101 4.68 11.23 1.04
CA PRO A 101 5.50 10.56 0.03
C PRO A 101 6.98 10.59 0.41
N ALA A 102 7.69 9.49 0.16
CA ALA A 102 9.13 9.41 0.41
C ALA A 102 9.94 10.31 -0.52
N HIS A 103 9.44 10.51 -1.73
CA HIS A 103 10.04 11.34 -2.77
C HIS A 103 9.14 12.54 -3.01
N ALA A 104 9.47 13.65 -2.38
CA ALA A 104 8.76 14.91 -2.56
C ALA A 104 9.31 15.62 -3.79
N ASP A 105 8.61 15.52 -4.92
CA ASP A 105 8.83 16.45 -6.02
C ASP A 105 8.28 17.83 -5.66
N ASN A 106 8.91 18.89 -6.15
CA ASN A 106 8.39 20.26 -6.02
C ASN A 106 7.05 20.39 -6.80
N HIS A 107 5.94 20.15 -6.11
CA HIS A 107 4.56 20.21 -6.64
C HIS A 107 4.16 21.59 -7.22
N SER A 108 4.96 22.63 -6.99
CA SER A 108 4.73 24.00 -7.48
C SER A 108 4.67 24.13 -9.02
N SER A 109 5.13 23.12 -9.77
CA SER A 109 5.16 23.16 -11.24
C SER A 109 3.99 22.44 -11.92
N ARG A 110 3.17 21.66 -11.18
CA ARG A 110 2.31 20.61 -11.74
C ARG A 110 0.85 21.01 -12.04
N HIS A 111 0.45 22.26 -11.77
CA HIS A 111 -0.94 22.71 -11.97
C HIS A 111 -1.44 22.70 -13.43
N ASN A 112 -0.60 22.38 -14.41
CA ASN A 112 -0.94 22.47 -15.84
C ASN A 112 -0.82 21.16 -16.66
N GLN A 113 -0.58 20.00 -16.04
CA GLN A 113 -0.49 18.73 -16.77
C GLN A 113 -1.76 17.88 -16.61
N LYS A 114 -2.40 17.56 -17.73
CA LYS A 114 -3.61 16.70 -17.86
C LYS A 114 -3.39 15.21 -17.50
N VAL A 115 -2.21 14.84 -17.00
CA VAL A 115 -1.86 13.47 -16.64
C VAL A 115 -1.61 13.46 -15.14
N HIS A 116 -2.43 12.74 -14.39
CA HIS A 116 -2.25 12.59 -12.94
C HIS A 116 -1.02 11.71 -12.69
N GLU A 117 0.14 12.34 -12.52
CA GLU A 117 1.36 11.65 -12.12
C GLU A 117 1.16 11.01 -10.74
N PRO A 118 1.73 9.82 -10.50
CA PRO A 118 1.72 9.22 -9.18
C PRO A 118 2.44 10.12 -8.18
N ILE A 119 1.87 10.25 -6.99
CA ILE A 119 2.46 11.01 -5.88
C ILE A 119 3.25 10.08 -4.96
N TYR A 120 2.79 8.83 -4.82
CA TYR A 120 3.50 7.81 -4.08
C TYR A 120 4.15 6.85 -5.07
N TYR A 121 5.47 6.71 -4.99
CA TYR A 121 6.23 5.80 -5.84
C TYR A 121 7.45 5.27 -5.10
N SER A 122 7.89 4.05 -5.39
CA SER A 122 9.03 3.44 -4.69
C SER A 122 10.38 4.03 -5.12
N VAL A 123 10.49 4.45 -6.38
CA VAL A 123 11.68 5.09 -6.95
C VAL A 123 11.33 6.36 -7.74
N PRO A 124 12.23 7.37 -7.76
CA PRO A 124 12.06 8.57 -8.58
C PRO A 124 11.63 8.25 -10.01
N GLN A 125 10.74 9.09 -10.56
CA GLN A 125 10.12 8.83 -11.86
C GLN A 125 11.19 8.69 -12.96
N GLY A 126 11.19 7.53 -13.64
CA GLY A 126 12.15 7.21 -14.70
C GLY A 126 13.34 6.38 -14.25
N GLU A 127 13.45 6.07 -12.96
CA GLU A 127 14.43 5.12 -12.43
C GLU A 127 13.83 3.71 -12.35
N LEU A 128 14.71 2.70 -12.44
CA LEU A 128 14.37 1.29 -12.28
C LEU A 128 15.10 0.75 -11.06
N ASP A 129 14.38 0.00 -10.24
CA ASP A 129 14.95 -0.76 -9.13
C ASP A 129 14.97 -2.25 -9.50
N PRO A 130 16.14 -2.82 -9.84
CA PRO A 130 16.23 -4.22 -10.23
C PRO A 130 15.80 -5.19 -9.12
N GLN A 131 15.97 -4.82 -7.85
CA GLN A 131 15.54 -5.64 -6.73
C GLN A 131 14.01 -5.65 -6.65
N PHE A 132 13.38 -4.48 -6.77
CA PHE A 132 11.93 -4.39 -6.75
C PHE A 132 11.29 -5.10 -7.95
N ASP A 133 11.86 -4.91 -9.14
CA ASP A 133 11.42 -5.58 -10.36
C ASP A 133 11.49 -7.11 -10.22
N ALA A 134 12.58 -7.65 -9.66
CA ALA A 134 12.71 -9.09 -9.44
C ALA A 134 11.63 -9.63 -8.48
N ILE A 135 11.29 -8.88 -7.44
CA ILE A 135 10.20 -9.23 -6.50
C ILE A 135 8.85 -9.24 -7.23
N ILE A 136 8.57 -8.21 -8.04
CA ILE A 136 7.33 -8.11 -8.83
C ILE A 136 7.21 -9.26 -9.82
N GLN A 137 8.27 -9.59 -10.56
CA GLN A 137 8.29 -10.71 -11.50
C GLN A 137 8.04 -12.05 -10.80
N THR A 138 8.57 -12.23 -9.59
CA THR A 138 8.30 -13.42 -8.77
C THR A 138 6.82 -13.51 -8.38
N ALA A 139 6.20 -12.41 -7.99
CA ALA A 139 4.78 -12.36 -7.68
C ALA A 139 3.90 -12.68 -8.91
N PHE A 140 4.24 -12.15 -10.08
CA PHE A 140 3.55 -12.49 -11.34
C PHE A 140 3.67 -13.96 -11.70
N ALA A 141 4.87 -14.54 -11.57
CA ALA A 141 5.10 -15.95 -11.86
C ALA A 141 4.22 -16.85 -10.96
N LEU A 142 4.11 -16.51 -9.67
CA LEU A 142 3.26 -17.25 -8.73
C LEU A 142 1.76 -17.11 -9.03
N ARG A 143 1.27 -15.91 -9.38
CA ARG A 143 -0.13 -15.73 -9.80
C ARG A 143 -0.47 -16.57 -11.03
N LYS A 144 0.42 -16.55 -12.02
CA LYS A 144 0.28 -17.34 -13.25
C LYS A 144 0.27 -18.84 -12.95
N ALA A 145 1.16 -19.33 -12.08
CA ALA A 145 1.19 -20.73 -11.67
C ALA A 145 -0.09 -21.16 -10.94
N ASN A 146 -0.70 -20.26 -10.16
CA ASN A 146 -1.91 -20.51 -9.38
C ASN A 146 -3.22 -20.25 -10.14
N GLY A 147 -3.15 -19.92 -11.44
CA GLY A 147 -4.34 -19.64 -12.26
C GLY A 147 -5.07 -18.34 -11.90
N VAL A 148 -4.43 -17.43 -11.16
CA VAL A 148 -4.96 -16.09 -10.87
C VAL A 148 -4.67 -15.20 -12.07
N ILE A 149 -5.69 -14.91 -12.88
CA ILE A 149 -5.57 -14.06 -14.07
C ILE A 149 -5.37 -12.60 -13.63
N LEU A 150 -4.41 -11.91 -14.27
CA LEU A 150 -4.02 -10.52 -14.02
C LEU A 150 -5.07 -9.51 -14.49
#